data_AF-A0A9Q3V454-F1
#
_entry.id   AF-A0A9Q3V454-F1
#
_cell.length_a   1.000
_cell.length_b   1.000
_cell.length_c   1.000
_cell.angle_alpha   90.00
_cell.angle_beta   90.00
_cell.angle_gamma   90.00
#
_symmetry.space_group_name_H-M   'P 1'
#
loop_
_entity.id
_entity.type
_entity.pdbx_description
1 polymer ?
#
loop_
_entity_poly.entity_id
_entity_poly.type
_entity_poly.pdbx_seq_one_letter_code
_entity_poly.pdbx_strand_id
1 'polypeptide(L)'
;MPKKLISELKEYFKTGKRPTQNNFADFLESYAHLDGPQLARITNNINTENGYLRLRGMDNAIVAQISLQDIRNNMGIPNSLVQSVNGQTGNIVLDLEGSTDVGSTREGIAKYFTETQSGTDIFHIKLPYKVNTDRAMYHLKASGYAYGSADIIDVTWVGYCYAPISNITSHKTGILNSTAITAGQYVGSDSHVYLWFKLPTTYYSTFKLDSLRVGNGSLIKSNDVQILVSSQAQL
;
A
#
# COMPACT_ATOMS: atom_id res chain seq x y z
N MET A 1 24.99 -39.02 -31.91
CA MET A 1 24.80 -38.38 -33.23
C MET A 1 24.05 -37.07 -33.00
N PRO A 2 24.35 -35.99 -33.74
CA PRO A 2 23.57 -34.75 -33.66
C PRO A 2 22.13 -35.00 -34.14
N LYS A 3 21.14 -34.49 -33.38
CA LYS A 3 19.71 -34.59 -33.73
C LYS A 3 19.44 -33.82 -35.01
N LYS A 4 18.65 -34.39 -35.92
CA LYS A 4 18.30 -33.72 -37.18
C LYS A 4 17.23 -32.66 -36.98
N LEU A 5 17.29 -31.57 -37.75
CA LEU A 5 16.28 -30.53 -37.72
C LEU A 5 14.98 -31.00 -38.40
N ILE A 6 13.83 -30.48 -37.96
CA ILE A 6 12.52 -30.87 -38.51
C ILE A 6 12.39 -30.59 -40.02
N SER A 7 13.08 -29.57 -40.54
CA SER A 7 13.14 -29.26 -41.97
C SER A 7 13.85 -30.36 -42.77
N GLU A 8 14.94 -30.90 -42.22
CA GLU A 8 15.72 -31.98 -42.83
C GLU A 8 14.96 -33.30 -42.80
N LEU A 9 14.26 -33.57 -41.69
CA LEU A 9 13.39 -34.75 -41.56
C LEU A 9 12.21 -34.68 -42.53
N LYS A 10 11.57 -33.51 -42.69
CA LYS A 10 10.46 -33.32 -43.65
C LYS A 10 10.87 -33.60 -45.09
N GLU A 11 12.02 -33.10 -45.53
CA GLU A 11 12.53 -33.41 -46.88
C GLU A 11 12.89 -34.88 -47.03
N TYR A 12 13.50 -35.49 -46.01
CA TYR A 12 13.80 -36.91 -46.01
C TYR A 12 12.54 -37.79 -46.20
N PHE A 13 11.44 -37.48 -45.51
CA PHE A 13 10.16 -38.19 -45.65
C PHE A 13 9.49 -38.01 -47.01
N LYS A 14 9.62 -36.83 -47.64
CA LYS A 14 9.07 -36.59 -48.99
C LYS A 14 9.73 -37.46 -50.07
N THR A 15 10.97 -37.90 -49.85
CA THR A 15 11.68 -38.79 -50.79
C THR A 15 11.23 -40.25 -50.73
N GLY A 16 10.20 -40.59 -49.92
CA GLY A 16 9.66 -41.94 -49.82
C GLY A 16 10.58 -42.95 -49.11
N LYS A 17 11.67 -42.48 -48.50
CA LYS A 17 12.61 -43.34 -47.78
C LYS A 17 12.03 -43.74 -46.42
N ARG A 18 12.16 -45.03 -46.08
CA ARG A 18 11.75 -45.55 -44.76
C ARG A 18 12.66 -44.96 -43.67
N PRO A 19 12.12 -44.30 -42.64
CA PRO A 19 12.92 -43.77 -41.54
C PRO A 19 13.57 -44.90 -40.74
N THR A 20 14.76 -44.62 -40.21
CA THR A 20 15.34 -45.44 -39.13
C THR A 20 14.58 -45.16 -37.83
N GLN A 21 14.69 -46.06 -36.85
CA GLN A 21 14.12 -45.86 -35.52
C GLN A 21 14.58 -44.53 -34.88
N ASN A 22 15.84 -44.15 -35.08
CA ASN A 22 16.37 -42.88 -34.59
C ASN A 22 15.77 -41.67 -35.31
N ASN A 23 15.57 -41.73 -36.63
CA ASN A 23 14.89 -40.64 -37.35
C ASN A 23 13.42 -40.50 -36.90
N PHE A 24 12.78 -41.60 -36.51
CA PHE A 24 11.40 -41.59 -36.00
C PHE A 24 11.33 -41.05 -34.56
N ALA A 25 12.30 -41.41 -33.71
CA ALA A 25 12.45 -40.84 -32.37
C ALA A 25 12.72 -39.32 -32.44
N ASP A 26 13.65 -38.87 -33.28
CA ASP A 26 13.94 -37.46 -33.52
C ASP A 26 12.70 -36.70 -34.03
N PHE A 27 11.88 -37.34 -34.89
CA PHE A 27 10.63 -36.76 -35.36
C PHE A 27 9.62 -36.58 -34.21
N LEU A 28 9.39 -37.61 -33.39
CA LEU A 28 8.47 -37.52 -32.24
C LEU A 28 8.96 -36.51 -31.19
N GLU A 29 10.25 -36.52 -30.88
CA GLU A 29 10.85 -35.54 -29.95
C GLU A 29 10.73 -34.11 -30.50
N SER A 30 10.80 -33.88 -31.81
CA SER A 30 10.62 -32.55 -32.39
C SER A 30 9.23 -31.92 -32.17
N TYR A 31 8.21 -32.72 -31.82
CA TYR A 31 6.88 -32.20 -31.44
C TYR A 31 6.72 -32.01 -29.93
N ALA A 32 7.53 -32.68 -29.12
CA ALA A 32 7.43 -32.66 -27.65
C ALA A 32 8.42 -31.69 -26.99
N HIS A 33 9.57 -31.44 -27.62
CA HIS A 33 10.64 -30.59 -27.09
C HIS A 33 10.54 -29.16 -27.63
N LEU A 34 9.91 -28.28 -26.83
CA LEU A 34 9.94 -26.83 -27.01
C LEU A 34 11.29 -26.29 -26.50
N ASP A 35 12.39 -26.58 -27.19
CA ASP A 35 13.75 -26.23 -26.72
C ASP A 35 14.42 -25.15 -27.59
N GLY A 36 13.64 -24.53 -28.48
CA GLY A 36 14.15 -23.60 -29.50
C GLY A 36 13.45 -22.24 -29.51
N PRO A 37 13.60 -21.46 -30.60
CA PRO A 37 12.93 -20.16 -30.78
C PRO A 37 11.40 -20.23 -30.58
N GLN A 38 10.81 -21.42 -30.63
CA GLN A 38 9.40 -21.70 -30.40
C GLN A 38 8.99 -21.54 -28.92
N LEU A 39 9.85 -21.90 -27.96
CA LEU A 39 9.60 -21.64 -26.53
C LEU A 39 9.71 -20.15 -26.24
N ALA A 40 10.77 -19.50 -26.73
CA ALA A 40 10.92 -18.05 -26.66
C ALA A 40 9.74 -17.32 -27.33
N ARG A 41 9.15 -17.89 -28.40
CA ARG A 41 7.91 -17.38 -29.02
C ARG A 41 6.69 -17.55 -28.14
N ILE A 42 6.52 -18.63 -27.39
CA ILE A 42 5.41 -18.77 -26.44
C ILE A 42 5.56 -17.72 -25.33
N THR A 43 6.76 -17.53 -24.80
CA THR A 43 7.05 -16.53 -23.77
C THR A 43 6.88 -15.09 -24.29
N ASN A 44 7.26 -14.81 -25.54
CA ASN A 44 7.10 -13.50 -26.19
C ASN A 44 5.71 -13.25 -26.79
N ASN A 45 4.88 -14.29 -26.96
CA ASN A 45 3.51 -14.17 -27.47
C ASN A 45 2.51 -13.94 -26.34
N ILE A 46 2.83 -14.34 -25.11
CA ILE A 46 2.11 -13.91 -23.89
C ILE A 46 2.67 -12.54 -23.48
N ASN A 47 2.51 -11.54 -24.35
CA ASN A 47 2.84 -10.17 -24.02
C ASN A 47 1.57 -9.45 -23.54
N THR A 48 1.57 -8.99 -22.30
CA THR A 48 0.58 -8.01 -21.82
C THR A 48 0.93 -6.63 -22.39
N GLU A 49 0.61 -6.41 -23.65
CA GLU A 49 0.73 -5.10 -24.30
C GLU A 49 -0.65 -4.44 -24.34
N ASN A 50 -0.73 -3.19 -23.87
CA ASN A 50 -1.92 -2.34 -23.96
C ASN A 50 -3.20 -2.93 -23.35
N GLY A 51 -3.08 -3.76 -22.30
CA GLY A 51 -4.23 -4.29 -21.57
C GLY A 51 -4.90 -5.52 -22.21
N TYR A 52 -4.24 -6.20 -23.14
CA TYR A 52 -4.74 -7.43 -23.76
C TYR A 52 -3.75 -8.59 -23.56
N LEU A 53 -4.29 -9.77 -23.28
CA LEU A 53 -3.59 -11.03 -23.50
C LEU A 53 -3.83 -11.44 -24.96
N ARG A 54 -2.77 -11.49 -25.77
CA ARG A 54 -2.88 -11.80 -27.20
C ARG A 54 -2.28 -13.17 -27.51
N LEU A 55 -2.90 -13.90 -28.42
CA LEU A 55 -2.36 -15.11 -29.02
C LEU A 55 -2.07 -14.80 -30.49
N ARG A 56 -0.83 -15.00 -30.93
CA ARG A 56 -0.40 -14.72 -32.31
C ARG A 56 -0.14 -16.00 -33.10
N GLY A 57 -0.50 -15.96 -34.37
CA GLY A 57 -0.26 -17.01 -35.36
C GLY A 57 1.18 -17.01 -35.86
N MET A 58 1.51 -17.98 -36.72
CA MET A 58 2.87 -18.16 -37.26
C MET A 58 3.33 -17.01 -38.18
N ASP A 59 2.38 -16.29 -38.75
CA ASP A 59 2.54 -15.09 -39.58
C ASP A 59 2.55 -13.80 -38.75
N ASN A 60 2.60 -13.92 -37.42
CA ASN A 60 2.50 -12.81 -36.45
C ASN A 60 1.13 -12.11 -36.41
N ALA A 61 0.13 -12.62 -37.12
CA ALA A 61 -1.25 -12.13 -37.05
C ALA A 61 -1.87 -12.45 -35.67
N ILE A 62 -2.75 -11.59 -35.19
CA ILE A 62 -3.50 -11.86 -33.94
C ILE A 62 -4.58 -12.90 -34.25
N VAL A 63 -4.50 -14.05 -33.59
CA VAL A 63 -5.47 -15.15 -33.75
C VAL A 63 -6.54 -15.09 -32.67
N ALA A 64 -6.17 -14.65 -31.48
CA ALA A 64 -7.13 -14.35 -30.41
C ALA A 64 -6.58 -13.23 -29.54
N GLN A 65 -7.49 -12.47 -28.93
CA GLN A 65 -7.14 -11.53 -27.87
C GLN A 65 -8.19 -11.57 -26.78
N ILE A 66 -7.76 -11.48 -25.53
CA ILE A 66 -8.62 -11.36 -24.37
C ILE A 66 -8.29 -10.02 -23.72
N SER A 67 -9.28 -9.15 -23.61
CA SER A 67 -9.17 -7.89 -22.88
C SER A 67 -9.04 -8.18 -21.39
N LEU A 68 -8.04 -7.59 -20.74
CA LEU A 68 -7.93 -7.63 -19.27
C LEU A 68 -9.09 -6.84 -18.62
N GLN A 69 -9.73 -5.90 -19.34
CA GLN A 69 -10.97 -5.25 -18.88
C GLN A 69 -12.15 -6.23 -18.88
N ASP A 70 -12.27 -7.07 -19.90
CA ASP A 70 -13.39 -8.01 -19.99
C ASP A 70 -13.26 -9.12 -18.95
N ILE A 71 -12.04 -9.58 -18.66
CA ILE A 71 -11.79 -10.49 -17.53
C ILE A 71 -12.23 -9.84 -16.22
N ARG A 72 -11.85 -8.58 -15.97
CA ARG A 72 -12.26 -7.84 -14.76
C ARG A 72 -13.78 -7.72 -14.63
N ASN A 73 -14.46 -7.35 -15.72
CA ASN A 73 -15.91 -7.20 -15.76
C ASN A 73 -16.62 -8.53 -15.50
N ASN A 74 -16.17 -9.62 -16.14
CA ASN A 74 -16.79 -10.94 -16.01
C ASN A 74 -16.52 -11.61 -14.66
N MET A 75 -15.42 -11.27 -13.99
CA MET A 75 -15.15 -11.69 -12.60
C MET A 75 -15.95 -10.88 -11.56
N GLY A 76 -16.70 -9.85 -11.98
CA GLY A 76 -17.46 -9.00 -11.07
C GLY A 76 -16.57 -8.14 -10.16
N ILE A 77 -15.33 -7.89 -10.54
CA ILE A 77 -14.40 -7.07 -9.75
C ILE A 77 -14.81 -5.60 -9.92
N PRO A 78 -15.22 -4.89 -8.86
CA PRO A 78 -15.63 -3.50 -8.97
C PRO A 78 -14.50 -2.62 -9.51
N ASN A 79 -14.80 -1.71 -10.45
CA ASN A 79 -13.83 -0.74 -10.99
C ASN A 79 -13.19 0.14 -9.90
N SER A 80 -13.84 0.28 -8.74
CA SER A 80 -13.34 1.03 -7.59
C SER A 80 -12.40 0.24 -6.69
N LEU A 81 -12.23 -1.07 -6.89
CA LEU A 81 -11.40 -1.90 -6.02
C LEU A 81 -9.97 -2.03 -6.54
N VAL A 82 -9.74 -1.96 -7.85
CA VAL A 82 -8.42 -2.16 -8.48
C VAL A 82 -8.00 -0.92 -9.26
N GLN A 83 -7.06 -0.16 -8.69
CA GLN A 83 -6.46 1.04 -9.29
C GLN A 83 -5.58 0.71 -10.50
N SER A 84 -4.80 -0.38 -10.43
CA SER A 84 -4.03 -0.87 -11.58
C SER A 84 -3.66 -2.34 -11.44
N VAL A 85 -3.42 -3.01 -12.56
CA VAL A 85 -2.81 -4.34 -12.59
C VAL A 85 -1.55 -4.24 -13.44
N ASN A 86 -0.40 -4.57 -12.86
CA ASN A 86 0.83 -4.69 -13.62
C ASN A 86 0.80 -6.00 -14.41
N GLY A 87 0.67 -5.90 -15.73
CA GLY A 87 0.58 -7.08 -16.61
C GLY A 87 1.84 -7.96 -16.65
N GLN A 88 3.01 -7.43 -16.27
CA GLN A 88 4.27 -8.17 -16.29
C GLN A 88 4.56 -8.91 -14.98
N THR A 89 4.21 -8.31 -13.84
CA THR A 89 4.49 -8.87 -12.51
C THR A 89 3.29 -9.49 -11.83
N GLY A 90 2.08 -9.21 -12.31
CA GLY A 90 0.82 -9.63 -11.66
C GLY A 90 0.44 -8.79 -10.44
N ASN A 91 1.18 -7.72 -10.14
CA ASN A 91 0.86 -6.86 -8.99
C ASN A 91 -0.48 -6.14 -9.19
N ILE A 92 -1.37 -6.25 -8.19
CA ILE A 92 -2.66 -5.57 -8.16
C ILE A 92 -2.54 -4.39 -7.18
N VAL A 93 -2.75 -3.18 -7.68
CA VAL A 93 -2.91 -1.98 -6.83
C VAL A 93 -4.39 -1.79 -6.60
N LEU A 94 -4.82 -1.73 -5.35
CA LEU A 94 -6.21 -1.53 -4.98
C LEU A 94 -6.49 -0.03 -4.74
N ASP A 95 -7.63 0.48 -5.23
CA ASP A 95 -8.06 1.85 -4.91
C ASP A 95 -8.82 1.81 -3.58
N LEU A 96 -8.06 1.88 -2.48
CA LEU A 96 -8.60 1.88 -1.12
C LEU A 96 -8.69 3.29 -0.53
N GLU A 97 -8.42 4.34 -1.31
CA GLU A 97 -8.13 5.68 -0.78
C GLU A 97 -8.67 6.82 -1.67
N GLY A 98 -9.84 6.60 -2.30
CA GLY A 98 -10.52 7.61 -3.11
C GLY A 98 -11.12 8.75 -2.29
N SER A 99 -11.58 9.82 -2.95
CA SER A 99 -12.17 11.00 -2.31
C SER A 99 -13.40 10.70 -1.43
N THR A 100 -14.01 9.53 -1.58
CA THR A 100 -15.17 9.05 -0.80
C THR A 100 -14.82 8.19 0.41
N ASP A 101 -13.55 7.91 0.67
CA ASP A 101 -13.07 7.05 1.76
C ASP A 101 -13.13 7.73 3.17
N VAL A 102 -14.19 8.51 3.42
CA VAL A 102 -14.44 9.15 4.72
C VAL A 102 -14.96 8.10 5.68
N GLY A 103 -14.44 8.09 6.91
CA GLY A 103 -14.73 7.06 7.91
C GLY A 103 -13.77 5.86 7.89
N SER A 104 -12.81 5.83 6.95
CA SER A 104 -11.76 4.82 6.95
C SER A 104 -10.67 5.12 7.98
N THR A 105 -10.15 4.04 8.57
CA THR A 105 -9.14 4.10 9.63
C THR A 105 -7.80 3.56 9.12
N ARG A 106 -6.70 4.13 9.62
CA ARG A 106 -5.36 3.56 9.52
C ARG A 106 -4.82 3.37 10.93
N GLU A 107 -4.55 2.11 11.25
CA GLU A 107 -4.06 1.71 12.55
C GLU A 107 -2.53 1.77 12.59
N GLY A 108 -1.97 2.28 13.69
CA GLY A 108 -0.54 2.27 13.96
C GLY A 108 0.28 3.09 12.98
N ILE A 109 -0.24 4.24 12.54
CA ILE A 109 0.49 5.21 11.70
C ILE A 109 1.76 5.70 12.39
N ALA A 110 1.79 5.76 13.71
CA ALA A 110 3.03 5.91 14.47
C ALA A 110 3.02 4.97 15.66
N LYS A 111 4.21 4.59 16.12
CA LYS A 111 4.42 3.71 17.28
C LYS A 111 5.57 4.27 18.10
N TYR A 112 5.44 4.21 19.41
CA TYR A 112 6.45 4.76 20.31
C TYR A 112 6.58 3.87 21.55
N PHE A 113 7.84 3.75 22.01
CA PHE A 113 8.21 2.99 23.19
C PHE A 113 9.31 3.74 23.95
N THR A 114 9.21 3.78 25.28
CA THR A 114 10.22 4.35 26.18
C THR A 114 10.73 3.29 27.14
N GLU A 115 12.01 3.35 27.49
CA GLU A 115 12.58 2.56 28.60
C GLU A 115 12.94 3.45 29.79
N THR A 116 13.16 4.74 29.53
CA THR A 116 13.58 5.71 30.54
C THR A 116 12.39 6.27 31.30
N GLN A 117 12.63 6.61 32.57
CA GLN A 117 11.66 7.27 33.42
C GLN A 117 11.82 8.80 33.35
N SER A 118 10.73 9.49 33.03
CA SER A 118 10.61 10.94 33.18
C SER A 118 9.20 11.32 33.61
N GLY A 119 9.08 12.25 34.57
CA GLY A 119 7.81 12.86 34.99
C GLY A 119 7.53 14.20 34.31
N THR A 120 8.45 14.66 33.46
CA THR A 120 8.36 15.96 32.75
C THR A 120 8.18 15.81 31.26
N ASP A 121 8.51 14.65 30.69
CA ASP A 121 8.40 14.41 29.25
C ASP A 121 6.95 14.52 28.78
N ILE A 122 6.77 15.24 27.69
CA ILE A 122 5.52 15.42 26.97
C ILE A 122 5.72 14.86 25.57
N PHE A 123 4.79 14.01 25.14
CA PHE A 123 4.74 13.52 23.77
C PHE A 123 4.01 14.54 22.91
N HIS A 124 4.71 15.10 21.93
CA HIS A 124 4.18 16.03 20.95
C HIS A 124 4.07 15.32 19.60
N ILE A 125 2.88 15.31 19.02
CA ILE A 125 2.60 14.73 17.72
C ILE A 125 2.36 15.87 16.74
N LYS A 126 3.33 16.12 15.87
CA LYS A 126 3.24 17.08 14.78
C LYS A 126 2.41 16.49 13.63
N LEU A 127 1.35 17.19 13.24
CA LEU A 127 0.51 16.82 12.10
C LEU A 127 1.02 17.48 10.80
N PRO A 128 0.66 16.93 9.62
CA PRO A 128 1.07 17.52 8.34
C PRO A 128 0.38 18.87 8.06
N TYR A 129 -0.66 19.23 8.82
CA TYR A 129 -1.48 20.40 8.57
C TYR A 129 -0.87 21.67 9.16
N LYS A 130 -0.84 22.72 8.35
CA LYS A 130 -0.44 24.06 8.73
C LYS A 130 -1.63 24.99 8.78
N VAL A 131 -1.81 25.66 9.92
CA VAL A 131 -2.97 26.53 10.14
C VAL A 131 -2.96 27.78 9.30
N ASN A 132 -1.87 28.14 8.63
CA ASN A 132 -1.80 29.31 7.74
C ASN A 132 -2.05 28.97 6.26
N THR A 133 -2.11 27.68 5.88
CA THR A 133 -2.35 27.26 4.50
C THR A 133 -3.53 26.31 4.34
N ASP A 134 -3.81 25.49 5.35
CA ASP A 134 -4.66 24.32 5.19
C ASP A 134 -6.07 24.50 5.77
N ARG A 135 -6.99 23.72 5.22
CA ARG A 135 -8.38 23.58 5.67
C ARG A 135 -8.70 22.10 5.77
N ALA A 136 -8.29 21.45 6.86
CA ALA A 136 -8.41 20.01 7.00
C ALA A 136 -8.90 19.60 8.38
N MET A 137 -9.99 18.82 8.43
CA MET A 137 -10.43 18.15 9.65
C MET A 137 -9.51 16.97 9.97
N TYR A 138 -9.36 16.63 11.24
CA TYR A 138 -8.56 15.49 11.67
C TYR A 138 -9.20 14.75 12.83
N HIS A 139 -8.93 13.45 12.89
CA HIS A 139 -9.27 12.58 14.01
C HIS A 139 -8.12 11.60 14.22
N LEU A 140 -7.50 11.65 15.41
CA LEU A 140 -6.42 10.73 15.79
C LEU A 140 -6.68 10.15 17.17
N LYS A 141 -6.21 8.92 17.38
CA LYS A 141 -6.30 8.21 18.66
C LYS A 141 -4.95 7.64 19.05
N ALA A 142 -4.49 7.95 20.27
CA ALA A 142 -3.39 7.23 20.90
C ALA A 142 -3.95 6.12 21.80
N SER A 143 -3.48 4.90 21.60
CA SER A 143 -3.84 3.75 22.44
C SER A 143 -2.61 2.97 22.88
N GLY A 144 -2.58 2.53 24.16
CA GLY A 144 -1.39 1.90 24.71
C GLY A 144 -1.42 1.64 26.22
N TYR A 145 -0.24 1.39 26.77
CA TYR A 145 -0.03 1.06 28.18
C TYR A 145 1.09 1.92 28.78
N ALA A 146 0.80 2.56 29.90
CA ALA A 146 1.78 3.29 30.71
C ALA A 146 2.18 2.42 31.91
N TYR A 147 3.23 1.59 31.74
CA TYR A 147 3.66 0.64 32.77
C TYR A 147 3.97 1.30 34.11
N GLY A 148 4.77 2.38 34.09
CA GLY A 148 5.21 3.05 35.31
C GLY A 148 4.09 3.62 36.19
N SER A 149 2.91 3.87 35.61
CA SER A 149 1.71 4.31 36.34
C SER A 149 0.61 3.25 36.41
N ALA A 150 0.84 2.05 35.87
CA ALA A 150 -0.17 1.00 35.70
C ALA A 150 -1.48 1.51 35.07
N ASP A 151 -1.38 2.36 34.03
CA ASP A 151 -2.53 3.10 33.47
C ASP A 151 -2.73 2.83 31.97
N ILE A 152 -3.96 3.05 31.50
CA ILE A 152 -4.36 2.87 30.10
C ILE A 152 -4.17 4.19 29.34
N ILE A 153 -3.37 4.14 28.28
CA ILE A 153 -3.29 5.25 27.32
C ILE A 153 -4.50 5.11 26.39
N ASP A 154 -5.48 5.99 26.52
CA ASP A 154 -6.61 6.13 25.59
C ASP A 154 -6.96 7.63 25.44
N VAL A 155 -6.32 8.26 24.45
CA VAL A 155 -6.46 9.69 24.17
C VAL A 155 -6.95 9.88 22.73
N THR A 156 -8.03 10.63 22.55
CA THR A 156 -8.59 10.95 21.23
C THR A 156 -8.58 12.44 20.99
N TRP A 157 -8.12 12.86 19.82
CA TRP A 157 -8.15 14.25 19.36
C TRP A 157 -9.00 14.38 18.12
N VAL A 158 -9.83 15.40 18.10
CA VAL A 158 -10.54 15.88 16.92
C VAL A 158 -10.36 17.37 16.77
N GLY A 159 -10.37 17.87 15.53
CA GLY A 159 -10.33 19.30 15.27
C GLY A 159 -10.33 19.65 13.79
N TYR A 160 -10.31 20.95 13.53
CA TYR A 160 -10.27 21.51 12.19
C TYR A 160 -9.15 22.55 12.08
N CYS A 161 -8.11 22.22 11.32
CA CYS A 161 -7.08 23.17 10.91
C CYS A 161 -7.72 24.20 9.97
N TYR A 162 -7.70 25.49 10.31
CA TYR A 162 -8.50 26.49 9.60
C TYR A 162 -7.71 27.75 9.23
N ALA A 163 -7.14 27.72 8.00
CA ALA A 163 -6.43 28.82 7.34
C ALA A 163 -7.02 30.22 7.55
N PRO A 164 -8.35 30.45 7.42
CA PRO A 164 -8.91 31.80 7.53
C PRO A 164 -8.67 32.51 8.88
N ILE A 165 -8.43 31.77 9.96
CA ILE A 165 -8.17 32.37 11.30
C ILE A 165 -6.77 32.02 11.83
N SER A 166 -5.93 31.35 11.02
CA SER A 166 -4.62 30.85 11.43
C SER A 166 -4.63 30.06 12.74
N ASN A 167 -5.67 29.25 12.95
CA ASN A 167 -5.85 28.51 14.21
C ASN A 167 -6.62 27.19 14.01
N ILE A 168 -6.69 26.40 15.08
CA ILE A 168 -7.52 25.21 15.21
C ILE A 168 -8.92 25.62 15.69
N THR A 169 -9.96 25.16 15.02
CA THR A 169 -11.37 25.35 15.43
C THR A 169 -12.10 24.02 15.59
N SER A 170 -13.30 24.05 16.18
CA SER A 170 -14.19 22.88 16.35
C SER A 170 -13.47 21.64 16.88
N HIS A 171 -12.65 21.83 17.92
CA HIS A 171 -11.72 20.82 18.39
C HIS A 171 -12.07 20.31 19.80
N LYS A 172 -11.65 19.08 20.09
CA LYS A 172 -11.79 18.45 21.40
C LYS A 172 -10.67 17.46 21.62
N THR A 173 -10.22 17.36 22.88
CA THR A 173 -9.36 16.28 23.36
C THR A 173 -10.15 15.48 24.40
N GLY A 174 -10.20 14.17 24.24
CA GLY A 174 -10.86 13.25 25.16
C GLY A 174 -9.86 12.25 25.72
N ILE A 175 -9.93 12.02 27.03
CA ILE A 175 -9.16 10.98 27.75
C ILE A 175 -10.21 10.10 28.41
N LEU A 176 -10.30 8.83 28.01
CA LEU A 176 -11.46 7.99 28.35
C LEU A 176 -11.25 7.14 29.60
N ASN A 177 -10.05 6.59 29.78
CA ASN A 177 -9.79 5.55 30.78
C ASN A 177 -8.82 5.97 31.88
N SER A 178 -8.43 7.24 31.94
CA SER A 178 -7.44 7.75 32.90
C SER A 178 -7.84 9.11 33.45
N THR A 179 -7.56 9.34 34.73
CA THR A 179 -7.61 10.66 35.36
C THR A 179 -6.23 11.29 35.58
N ALA A 180 -5.15 10.56 35.31
CA ALA A 180 -3.78 11.01 35.59
C ALA A 180 -3.04 11.50 34.33
N ILE A 181 -3.35 10.91 33.18
CA ILE A 181 -2.91 11.40 31.86
C ILE A 181 -3.57 12.74 31.57
N THR A 182 -2.78 13.69 31.08
CA THR A 182 -3.27 14.98 30.57
C THR A 182 -2.95 15.11 29.09
N ALA A 183 -3.76 15.85 28.34
CA ALA A 183 -3.60 15.97 26.90
C ALA A 183 -4.23 17.25 26.36
N GLY A 184 -3.81 17.67 25.18
CA GLY A 184 -4.35 18.82 24.49
C GLY A 184 -3.89 18.90 23.04
N GLN A 185 -4.12 20.06 22.45
CA GLN A 185 -3.69 20.39 21.09
C GLN A 185 -3.42 21.89 20.98
N TYR A 186 -2.47 22.29 20.14
CA TYR A 186 -2.07 23.69 19.94
C TYR A 186 -1.50 23.93 18.55
N VAL A 187 -1.31 25.20 18.19
CA VAL A 187 -0.59 25.62 16.98
C VAL A 187 0.86 25.89 17.37
N GLY A 188 1.79 25.16 16.77
CA GLY A 188 3.22 25.33 17.04
C GLY A 188 3.80 26.57 16.37
N SER A 189 5.02 26.92 16.77
CA SER A 189 5.75 28.09 16.24
C SER A 189 5.99 28.02 14.72
N ASP A 190 6.03 26.80 14.17
CA ASP A 190 6.16 26.49 12.75
C ASP A 190 4.81 26.44 12.00
N SER A 191 3.74 26.93 12.62
CA SER A 191 2.34 26.94 12.14
C SER A 191 1.70 25.56 11.99
N HIS A 192 2.36 24.46 12.37
CA HIS A 192 1.72 23.15 12.34
C HIS A 192 0.74 22.95 13.50
N VAL A 193 -0.25 22.09 13.28
CA VAL A 193 -1.07 21.54 14.35
C VAL A 193 -0.25 20.51 15.14
N TYR A 194 -0.19 20.69 16.45
CA TYR A 194 0.38 19.73 17.38
C TYR A 194 -0.71 19.15 18.28
N LEU A 195 -0.68 17.83 18.44
CA LEU A 195 -1.37 17.14 19.51
C LEU A 195 -0.36 16.83 20.61
N TRP A 196 -0.78 16.78 21.86
CA TRP A 196 0.12 16.35 22.92
C TRP A 196 -0.61 15.58 24.00
N PHE A 197 0.15 14.71 24.67
CA PHE A 197 -0.26 14.14 25.95
C PHE A 197 0.95 13.89 26.84
N LYS A 198 0.68 13.86 28.14
CA LYS A 198 1.65 13.69 29.20
C LYS A 198 1.18 12.58 30.13
N LEU A 199 2.06 11.63 30.38
CA LEU A 199 1.90 10.58 31.38
C LEU A 199 2.46 11.07 32.72
N PRO A 200 1.99 10.54 33.88
CA PRO A 200 2.63 10.80 35.16
C PRO A 200 4.11 10.39 35.19
N THR A 201 4.44 9.32 34.48
CA THR A 201 5.81 8.81 34.27
C THR A 201 5.88 8.13 32.91
N THR A 202 6.99 8.32 32.20
CA THR A 202 7.27 7.64 30.93
C THR A 202 7.93 6.26 31.11
N TYR A 203 8.14 5.76 32.32
CA TYR A 203 8.82 4.48 32.53
C TYR A 203 8.08 3.31 31.85
N TYR A 204 8.73 2.66 30.87
CA TYR A 204 8.17 1.55 30.06
C TYR A 204 6.79 1.84 29.44
N SER A 205 6.64 2.98 28.78
CA SER A 205 5.39 3.37 28.13
C SER A 205 5.39 2.96 26.67
N THR A 206 4.29 2.32 26.22
CA THR A 206 4.11 1.90 24.83
C THR A 206 2.79 2.43 24.30
N PHE A 207 2.80 3.07 23.13
CA PHE A 207 1.55 3.44 22.47
C PHE A 207 1.68 3.40 20.95
N LYS A 208 0.53 3.31 20.29
CA LYS A 208 0.36 3.53 18.87
C LYS A 208 -0.56 4.72 18.63
N LEU A 209 -0.44 5.30 17.44
CA LEU A 209 -1.31 6.35 16.93
C LEU A 209 -2.11 5.78 15.75
N ASP A 210 -3.43 5.91 15.82
CA ASP A 210 -4.36 5.55 14.76
C ASP A 210 -4.98 6.83 14.18
N SER A 211 -5.33 6.83 12.89
CA SER A 211 -6.01 7.96 12.22
C SER A 211 -7.34 7.52 11.62
N LEU A 212 -8.32 8.40 11.67
CA LEU A 212 -9.60 8.25 10.98
C LEU A 212 -9.76 9.41 10.01
N ARG A 213 -10.08 9.12 8.75
CA ARG A 213 -10.38 10.19 7.79
C ARG A 213 -11.75 10.78 8.09
N VAL A 214 -11.80 12.08 8.32
CA VAL A 214 -13.02 12.81 8.68
C VAL A 214 -13.23 14.04 7.80
N GLY A 215 -14.49 14.29 7.42
CA GLY A 215 -14.90 15.47 6.66
C GLY A 215 -14.05 15.71 5.41
N ASN A 216 -13.48 16.91 5.30
CA ASN A 216 -12.61 17.30 4.18
C ASN A 216 -11.12 17.01 4.42
N GLY A 217 -10.76 16.33 5.52
CA GLY A 217 -9.40 15.93 5.82
C GLY A 217 -8.88 14.80 4.95
N SER A 218 -7.56 14.65 4.92
CA SER A 218 -6.88 13.49 4.33
C SER A 218 -6.82 12.34 5.32
N LEU A 219 -6.65 11.11 4.81
CA LEU A 219 -6.29 9.98 5.65
C LEU A 219 -4.81 10.05 5.98
N ILE A 220 -4.48 10.42 7.21
CA ILE A 220 -3.10 10.59 7.68
C ILE A 220 -2.39 9.24 7.74
N LYS A 221 -1.17 9.17 7.24
CA LYS A 221 -0.34 7.96 7.13
C LYS A 221 0.94 8.08 7.97
N SER A 222 1.74 7.02 7.95
CA SER A 222 2.91 6.89 8.84
C SER A 222 3.99 7.96 8.63
N ASN A 223 4.19 8.42 7.40
CA ASN A 223 5.19 9.44 7.10
C ASN A 223 4.66 10.88 7.24
N ASP A 224 3.38 11.05 7.53
CA ASP A 224 2.77 12.38 7.63
C ASP A 224 2.92 13.00 9.03
N VAL A 225 3.21 12.16 10.05
CA VAL A 225 3.29 12.56 11.45
C VAL A 225 4.68 12.38 12.01
N GLN A 226 5.02 13.22 12.99
CA GLN A 226 6.26 13.10 13.74
C GLN A 226 5.96 13.13 15.24
N ILE A 227 6.49 12.15 15.97
CA ILE A 227 6.47 12.15 17.44
C ILE A 227 7.77 12.78 17.94
N LEU A 228 7.63 13.80 18.77
CA LEU A 228 8.70 14.53 19.45
C LEU A 228 8.50 14.39 20.96
N VAL A 229 9.60 14.31 21.71
CA VAL A 229 9.56 14.29 23.18
C VAL A 229 10.31 15.49 23.71
N SER A 230 9.65 16.26 24.59
CA SER A 230 10.20 17.47 25.19
C SER A 230 9.54 17.74 26.53
N SER A 231 10.24 18.42 27.44
CA SER A 231 9.64 18.93 28.68
C SER A 231 8.89 20.26 28.51
N GLN A 232 8.98 20.87 27.32
CA GLN A 232 8.28 22.13 27.02
C GLN A 232 6.79 21.86 26.74
N ALA A 233 5.92 22.74 27.23
CA ALA A 233 4.48 22.62 27.06
C ALA A 233 4.02 22.81 25.60
N GLN A 234 4.78 23.57 24.80
CA GLN A 234 4.56 23.81 23.37
C GLN A 234 5.91 23.90 22.64
N LEU A 235 5.89 23.67 21.33
CA LEU A 235 7.05 23.68 20.40
C LEU A 235 6.85 24.72 19.29
#